data_AF-A0A849T817-F1
#
_entry.id   AF-A0A849T817-F1
#
_cell.length_a   1.000
_cell.length_b   1.000
_cell.length_c   1.000
_cell.angle_alpha   90.00
_cell.angle_beta   90.00
_cell.angle_gamma   90.00
#
_symmetry.space_group_name_H-M   'P 1'
#
loop_
_entity.id
_entity.type
_entity.pdbx_description
1 polymer ?
#
loop_
_entity_poly.entity_id
_entity_poly.type
_entity_poly.pdbx_seq_one_letter_code
_entity_poly.pdbx_strand_id
1 'polypeptide(L)'
;MEKIIKRDSGKIIITIGNLLKLGSHLIEFDVFSKSQVELEMSGYDNWDGGTYSFSMFCRVPIELYSKVQNEIPELEETIKNKAQHVFKSYERCWVGQVLITPQIDNLPLRKIFQISNEDLLLALEQQKNLMVSVSTGGPKIQLVNGEYVQRNKTIEEGFAERNIKNTIVFADLWRWHGKWSDGSLPAYRDRREFLAQLFDPIIECVRKIPSESTPVIFEEPTGWNRVDRSMREIRARLALAETEEQFQGIGLLCRETLMSLAQAVFVKEKHTILDGTDVSNTDAKRMLEAFIACELSGASNEVARKMAKASVDLANTLTHRRTADFRLAAFSAEVTNSVVNVFSILEGRRDPS
;
A
#
# COMPACT_ATOMS: atom_id res chain seq x y z
N MET A 1 7.12 1.07 47.93
CA MET A 1 6.60 1.97 46.88
C MET A 1 6.68 1.35 45.50
N GLU A 2 7.84 0.87 45.05
CA GLU A 2 8.01 0.24 43.73
C GLU A 2 6.99 -0.88 43.42
N LYS A 3 6.74 -1.80 44.36
CA LYS A 3 5.73 -2.86 44.19
C LYS A 3 4.29 -2.34 43.96
N ILE A 4 3.95 -1.19 44.56
CA ILE A 4 2.61 -0.58 44.43
C ILE A 4 2.47 0.05 43.04
N ILE A 5 3.47 0.84 42.61
CA ILE A 5 3.50 1.43 41.27
C ILE A 5 3.51 0.35 40.19
N LYS A 6 4.30 -0.72 40.38
CA LYS A 6 4.34 -1.84 39.42
C LYS A 6 3.00 -2.55 39.31
N ARG A 7 2.30 -2.78 40.44
CA ARG A 7 0.95 -3.37 40.45
C ARG A 7 -0.09 -2.47 39.78
N ASP A 8 0.00 -1.17 40.00
CA ASP A 8 -0.98 -0.21 39.52
C ASP A 8 -0.61 0.39 38.14
N SER A 9 0.53 -0.01 37.57
CA SER A 9 1.11 0.52 36.32
C SER A 9 0.10 0.62 35.18
N GLY A 10 -0.65 -0.44 34.90
CA GLY A 10 -1.69 -0.42 33.88
C GLY A 10 -2.77 0.63 34.13
N LYS A 11 -3.21 0.81 35.39
CA LYS A 11 -4.21 1.84 35.75
C LYS A 11 -3.63 3.24 35.62
N ILE A 12 -2.38 3.43 36.02
CA ILE A 12 -1.66 4.70 35.88
C ILE A 12 -1.58 5.09 34.39
N ILE A 13 -1.11 4.17 33.54
CA ILE A 13 -0.98 4.38 32.08
C ILE A 13 -2.35 4.73 31.47
N ILE A 14 -3.39 3.94 31.75
CA ILE A 14 -4.75 4.21 31.24
C ILE A 14 -5.25 5.60 31.69
N THR A 15 -5.02 5.96 32.94
CA THR A 15 -5.45 7.26 33.50
C THR A 15 -4.74 8.41 32.79
N ILE A 16 -3.43 8.31 32.55
CA ILE A 16 -2.65 9.32 31.82
C ILE A 16 -3.16 9.45 30.38
N GLY A 17 -3.38 8.34 29.69
CA GLY A 17 -3.95 8.34 28.34
C GLY A 17 -5.30 9.05 28.28
N ASN A 18 -6.19 8.80 29.26
CA ASN A 18 -7.47 9.50 29.34
C ASN A 18 -7.31 11.00 29.64
N LEU A 19 -6.37 11.41 30.49
CA LEU A 19 -6.10 12.82 30.77
C LEU A 19 -5.55 13.57 29.54
N LEU A 20 -4.73 12.91 28.72
CA LEU A 20 -4.26 13.47 27.45
C LEU A 20 -5.43 13.66 26.48
N LYS A 21 -6.25 12.61 26.30
CA LYS A 21 -7.42 12.65 25.41
C LYS A 21 -8.43 13.73 25.81
N LEU A 22 -8.77 13.81 27.10
CA LEU A 22 -9.73 14.80 27.62
C LEU A 22 -9.16 16.22 27.64
N GLY A 23 -7.83 16.37 27.66
CA GLY A 23 -7.15 17.65 27.63
C GLY A 23 -6.86 18.19 26.22
N SER A 24 -7.42 17.57 25.17
CA SER A 24 -7.16 17.91 23.75
C SER A 24 -5.70 17.78 23.32
N HIS A 25 -4.91 16.97 24.02
CA HIS A 25 -3.52 16.62 23.67
C HIS A 25 -3.50 15.41 22.75
N LEU A 26 -4.04 15.57 21.53
CA LEU A 26 -4.31 14.46 20.62
C LEU A 26 -3.04 13.80 20.06
N ILE A 27 -1.96 14.57 19.85
CA ILE A 27 -0.69 14.06 19.32
C ILE A 27 -0.01 13.22 20.40
N GLU A 28 0.06 13.76 21.61
CA GLU A 28 0.59 13.10 22.79
C GLU A 28 -0.21 11.84 23.11
N PHE A 29 -1.54 11.90 22.99
CA PHE A 29 -2.40 10.72 23.15
C PHE A 29 -2.12 9.65 22.09
N ASP A 30 -1.95 10.03 20.82
CA ASP A 30 -1.66 9.09 19.73
C ASP A 30 -0.31 8.39 19.96
N VAL A 31 0.73 9.15 20.29
CA VAL A 31 2.06 8.63 20.64
C VAL A 31 2.00 7.72 21.86
N PHE A 32 1.36 8.17 22.94
CA PHE A 32 1.28 7.43 24.18
C PHE A 32 0.48 6.12 24.04
N SER A 33 -0.66 6.16 23.36
CA SER A 33 -1.55 4.99 23.19
C SER A 33 -0.97 3.92 22.25
N LYS A 34 -0.13 4.30 21.29
CA LYS A 34 0.57 3.38 20.37
C LYS A 34 1.91 2.90 20.90
N SER A 35 2.35 3.41 22.05
CA SER A 35 3.63 3.04 22.65
C SER A 35 3.49 1.88 23.63
N GLN A 36 4.52 1.04 23.71
CA GLN A 36 4.70 0.14 24.86
C GLN A 36 5.26 0.97 26.03
N VAL A 37 4.39 1.26 27.01
CA VAL A 37 4.75 2.09 28.17
C VAL A 37 5.24 1.23 29.34
N GLU A 38 6.43 1.53 29.83
CA GLU A 38 7.02 0.90 31.02
C GLU A 38 7.37 1.95 32.08
N LEU A 39 7.13 1.61 33.35
CA LEU A 39 7.45 2.46 34.51
C LEU A 39 8.54 1.78 35.34
N GLU A 40 9.66 2.47 35.50
CA GLU A 40 10.81 1.98 36.27
C GLU A 40 11.20 2.97 37.37
N MET A 41 11.60 2.45 38.52
CA MET A 41 12.13 3.30 39.59
C MET A 41 13.54 3.77 39.19
N SER A 42 13.70 5.07 39.00
CA SER A 42 14.95 5.67 38.52
C SER A 42 15.85 6.20 39.62
N GLY A 43 15.33 6.36 40.84
CA GLY A 43 16.13 6.89 41.92
C GLY A 43 15.39 6.95 43.25
N TYR A 44 16.18 7.18 44.29
CA TYR A 44 15.73 7.40 45.64
C TYR A 44 16.54 8.55 46.24
N ASP A 45 15.84 9.52 46.80
CA ASP A 45 16.44 10.67 47.50
C ASP A 45 16.02 10.64 48.97
N ASN A 46 16.95 10.88 49.88
CA ASN A 46 16.73 10.89 51.33
C ASN A 46 16.05 12.17 51.85
N TRP A 47 15.67 13.09 50.95
CA TRP A 47 14.91 14.28 51.29
C TRP A 47 13.52 13.92 51.90
N ASP A 48 13.14 14.62 52.98
CA ASP A 48 11.82 14.54 53.66
C ASP A 48 11.30 13.11 53.93
N GLY A 49 12.16 12.26 54.48
CA GLY A 49 11.80 10.89 54.84
C GLY A 49 11.81 9.89 53.68
N GLY A 50 12.43 10.26 52.55
CA GLY A 50 12.70 9.37 51.43
C GLY A 50 11.69 9.48 50.30
N THR A 51 12.10 9.99 49.13
CA THR A 51 11.27 10.08 47.93
C THR A 51 11.77 9.16 46.82
N TYR A 52 10.84 8.61 46.04
CA TYR A 52 11.10 7.69 44.93
C TYR A 52 10.77 8.37 43.60
N SER A 53 11.74 8.42 42.70
CA SER A 53 11.54 8.90 41.33
C SER A 53 11.31 7.74 40.37
N PHE A 54 10.41 7.95 39.41
CA PHE A 54 10.12 6.98 38.36
C PHE A 54 10.41 7.57 36.98
N SER A 55 11.02 6.77 36.11
CA SER A 55 11.12 7.03 34.68
C SER A 55 10.01 6.30 33.95
N MET A 56 9.40 6.97 32.97
CA MET A 56 8.42 6.38 32.08
C MET A 56 9.02 6.24 30.69
N PHE A 57 9.13 5.01 30.21
CA PHE A 57 9.63 4.71 28.87
C PHE A 57 8.44 4.44 27.95
N CYS A 58 8.24 5.31 26.97
CA CYS A 58 7.24 5.13 25.91
C CYS A 58 7.98 4.63 24.68
N ARG A 59 8.00 3.30 24.46
CA ARG A 59 8.65 2.71 23.27
C ARG A 59 7.67 2.77 22.11
N VAL A 60 8.00 3.58 21.10
CA VAL A 60 7.13 3.94 19.99
C VAL A 60 7.57 3.21 18.71
N PRO A 61 6.65 2.71 17.87
CA PRO A 61 7.00 2.18 16.54
C PRO A 61 7.84 3.17 15.74
N ILE A 62 8.84 2.67 14.99
CA ILE A 62 9.83 3.52 14.30
C ILE A 62 9.19 4.51 13.32
N GLU A 63 8.09 4.11 12.66
CA GLU A 63 7.34 4.95 11.73
C GLU A 63 6.70 6.15 12.42
N LEU A 64 6.20 5.97 13.65
CA LEU A 64 5.60 7.04 14.43
C LEU A 64 6.69 7.91 15.08
N TYR A 65 7.76 7.30 15.58
CA TYR A 65 8.92 8.00 16.12
C TYR A 65 9.53 8.97 15.09
N SER A 66 9.69 8.53 13.85
CA SER A 66 10.22 9.36 12.77
C SER A 66 9.32 10.57 12.44
N LYS A 67 8.01 10.48 12.66
CA LYS A 67 7.08 11.58 12.38
C LYS A 67 7.14 12.67 13.44
N VAL A 68 7.33 12.28 14.70
CA VAL A 68 7.29 13.20 15.85
C VAL A 68 8.67 13.59 16.35
N GLN A 69 9.74 13.15 15.68
CA GLN A 69 11.13 13.27 16.17
C GLN A 69 11.51 14.70 16.57
N ASN A 70 11.04 15.70 15.82
CA ASN A 70 11.34 17.11 16.08
C ASN A 70 10.56 17.69 17.26
N GLU A 71 9.46 17.04 17.65
CA GLU A 71 8.52 17.49 18.69
C GLU A 71 8.69 16.69 20.00
N ILE A 72 9.54 15.65 20.02
CA ILE A 72 9.74 14.76 21.18
C ILE A 72 9.91 15.51 22.50
N PRO A 73 10.77 16.54 22.63
CA PRO A 73 10.95 17.23 23.91
C PRO A 73 9.64 17.84 24.46
N GLU A 74 8.82 18.42 23.58
CA GLU A 74 7.53 19.03 23.95
C GLU A 74 6.49 17.97 24.33
N LEU A 75 6.48 16.83 23.61
CA LEU A 75 5.61 15.70 23.90
C LEU A 75 5.96 15.06 25.25
N GLU A 76 7.25 14.83 25.52
CA GLU A 76 7.75 14.29 26.78
C GLU A 76 7.36 15.18 27.97
N GLU A 77 7.54 16.49 27.84
CA GLU A 77 7.16 17.45 28.87
C GLU A 77 5.65 17.42 29.15
N THR A 78 4.83 17.38 28.10
CA THR A 78 3.37 17.35 28.25
C THR A 78 2.91 16.07 28.92
N ILE A 79 3.41 14.91 28.49
CA ILE A 79 3.09 13.61 29.11
C ILE A 79 3.56 13.59 30.55
N LYS A 80 4.78 14.10 30.85
CA LYS A 80 5.31 14.22 32.21
C LYS A 80 4.39 15.04 33.10
N ASN A 81 3.92 16.18 32.62
CA ASN A 81 3.00 17.04 33.36
C ASN A 81 1.69 16.31 33.72
N LYS A 82 1.10 15.56 32.77
CA LYS A 82 -0.09 14.74 33.05
C LYS A 82 0.21 13.60 34.01
N ALA A 83 1.33 12.92 33.84
CA ALA A 83 1.76 11.84 34.72
C ALA A 83 1.96 12.35 36.16
N GLN A 84 2.51 13.56 36.33
CA GLN A 84 2.70 14.18 37.64
C GLN A 84 1.37 14.39 38.37
N HIS A 85 0.29 14.73 37.67
CA HIS A 85 -1.04 14.83 38.29
C HIS A 85 -1.53 13.49 38.83
N VAL A 86 -1.26 12.38 38.13
CA VAL A 86 -1.62 11.03 38.58
C VAL A 86 -0.74 10.61 39.76
N PHE A 87 0.55 10.93 39.74
CA PHE A 87 1.48 10.56 40.82
C PHE A 87 1.21 11.27 42.15
N LYS A 88 0.45 12.38 42.17
CA LYS A 88 0.01 13.03 43.41
C LYS A 88 -0.80 12.12 44.34
N SER A 89 -1.45 11.08 43.81
CA SER A 89 -2.16 10.09 44.64
C SER A 89 -1.25 9.06 45.30
N TYR A 90 0.05 9.09 45.02
CA TYR A 90 1.05 8.16 45.55
C TYR A 90 2.03 8.91 46.44
N GLU A 91 2.00 8.61 47.73
CA GLU A 91 2.87 9.27 48.70
C GLU A 91 4.36 9.09 48.34
N ARG A 92 5.11 10.20 48.40
CA ARG A 92 6.57 10.23 48.19
C ARG A 92 7.02 9.66 46.84
N CYS A 93 6.14 9.60 45.85
CA CYS A 93 6.44 9.12 44.50
C CYS A 93 6.25 10.26 43.49
N TRP A 94 7.13 10.37 42.50
CA TRP A 94 7.00 11.36 41.44
C TRP A 94 7.62 10.88 40.12
N VAL A 95 7.28 11.55 39.02
CA VAL A 95 7.80 11.21 37.70
C VAL A 95 9.02 12.06 37.39
N GLY A 96 10.19 11.41 37.40
CA GLY A 96 11.49 11.99 37.07
C GLY A 96 11.52 12.54 35.64
N GLN A 97 11.20 11.64 34.71
CA GLN A 97 11.29 11.88 33.28
C GLN A 97 10.33 10.96 32.54
N VAL A 98 9.94 11.41 31.35
CA VAL A 98 9.28 10.61 30.33
C VAL A 98 10.26 10.56 29.17
N LEU A 99 10.53 9.37 28.65
CA LEU A 99 11.42 9.14 27.54
C LEU A 99 10.65 8.46 26.42
N ILE A 100 10.50 9.16 25.31
CA ILE A 100 9.98 8.61 24.06
C ILE A 100 11.16 8.03 23.29
N THR A 101 11.17 6.72 23.10
CA THR A 101 12.25 6.01 22.42
C THR A 101 11.69 5.17 21.27
N PRO A 102 12.47 4.95 20.19
CA PRO A 102 12.03 4.02 19.17
C PRO A 102 12.05 2.60 19.75
N GLN A 103 11.02 1.82 19.43
CA GLN A 103 11.00 0.41 19.72
C GLN A 103 12.11 -0.27 18.90
N ILE A 104 13.05 -0.91 19.60
CA ILE A 104 14.11 -1.69 18.97
C ILE A 104 13.52 -3.05 18.61
N ASP A 105 12.94 -3.13 17.43
CA ASP A 105 12.47 -4.38 16.86
C ASP A 105 13.52 -4.98 15.92
N ASN A 106 13.49 -6.31 15.79
CA ASN A 106 14.20 -7.04 14.73
C ASN A 106 13.52 -6.86 13.36
N LEU A 107 12.95 -5.68 13.10
CA LEU A 107 12.40 -5.35 11.79
C LEU A 107 13.58 -5.36 10.81
N PRO A 108 13.58 -6.26 9.81
CA PRO A 108 14.65 -6.30 8.82
C PRO A 108 14.71 -4.94 8.12
N LEU A 109 15.92 -4.38 7.98
CA LEU A 109 16.15 -3.22 7.12
C LEU A 109 15.49 -3.50 5.76
N ARG A 110 14.52 -2.64 5.42
CA ARG A 110 13.67 -2.78 4.22
C ARG A 110 14.57 -2.85 2.99
N LYS A 111 14.73 -4.04 2.41
CA LYS A 111 15.41 -4.19 1.12
C LYS A 111 14.39 -3.84 0.03
N ILE A 112 14.65 -2.76 -0.69
CA ILE A 112 13.96 -2.50 -1.95
C ILE A 112 14.45 -3.57 -2.92
N PHE A 113 13.54 -4.47 -3.29
CA PHE A 113 13.80 -5.51 -4.28
C PHE A 113 13.63 -4.94 -5.69
N GLN A 114 14.48 -5.31 -6.65
CA GLN A 114 14.30 -4.86 -8.03
C GLN A 114 13.05 -5.50 -8.64
N ILE A 115 12.79 -6.75 -8.28
CA ILE A 115 11.57 -7.47 -8.64
C ILE A 115 10.63 -7.41 -7.44
N SER A 116 9.42 -6.88 -7.59
CA SER A 116 8.47 -6.78 -6.47
C SER A 116 7.99 -8.16 -6.00
N ASN A 117 7.44 -8.25 -4.78
CA ASN A 117 6.85 -9.52 -4.31
C ASN A 117 5.69 -9.97 -5.20
N GLU A 118 4.88 -9.02 -5.70
CA GLU A 118 3.76 -9.29 -6.60
C GLU A 118 4.23 -9.85 -7.96
N ASP A 119 5.25 -9.22 -8.56
CA ASP A 119 5.82 -9.65 -9.84
C ASP A 119 6.49 -11.02 -9.72
N LEU A 120 7.20 -11.27 -8.60
CA LEU A 120 7.81 -12.56 -8.34
C LEU A 120 6.75 -13.67 -8.16
N LEU A 121 5.66 -13.38 -7.44
CA LEU A 121 4.54 -14.32 -7.29
C LEU A 121 3.86 -14.60 -8.64
N LEU A 122 3.62 -13.56 -9.43
CA LEU A 122 3.03 -13.70 -10.76
C LEU A 122 3.93 -14.55 -11.68
N ALA A 123 5.24 -14.29 -11.67
CA ALA A 123 6.21 -15.05 -12.43
C ALA A 123 6.21 -16.54 -12.03
N LEU A 124 6.17 -16.85 -10.73
CA LEU A 124 6.12 -18.21 -10.21
C LEU A 124 4.85 -18.96 -10.65
N GLU A 125 3.68 -18.32 -10.53
CA GLU A 125 2.41 -18.91 -10.94
C GLU A 125 2.36 -19.13 -12.45
N GLN A 126 2.84 -18.17 -13.25
CA GLN A 126 2.93 -18.31 -14.71
C GLN A 126 3.89 -19.43 -15.11
N GLN A 127 5.03 -19.56 -14.44
CA GLN A 127 6.00 -20.63 -14.68
C GLN A 127 5.39 -22.01 -14.37
N LYS A 128 4.73 -22.15 -13.21
CA LYS A 128 4.01 -23.37 -12.80
C LYS A 128 2.93 -23.74 -13.82
N ASN A 129 2.10 -22.78 -14.20
CA ASN A 129 1.01 -22.99 -15.15
C ASN A 129 1.52 -23.40 -16.54
N LEU A 130 2.61 -22.79 -17.01
CA LEU A 130 3.24 -23.18 -18.27
C LEU A 130 3.76 -24.63 -18.21
N MET A 131 4.44 -25.01 -17.12
CA MET A 131 4.94 -26.38 -16.91
C MET A 131 3.81 -27.41 -16.85
N VAL A 132 2.67 -27.08 -16.22
CA VAL A 132 1.47 -27.92 -16.25
C VAL A 132 0.94 -28.02 -17.68
N SER A 133 0.77 -26.90 -18.38
CA SER A 133 0.18 -26.85 -19.71
C SER A 133 0.96 -27.69 -20.73
N VAL A 134 2.28 -27.51 -20.84
CA VAL A 134 3.11 -28.27 -21.79
C VAL A 134 3.14 -29.77 -21.50
N SER A 135 2.97 -30.15 -20.23
CA SER A 135 2.95 -31.55 -19.80
C SER A 135 1.54 -32.16 -19.78
N THR A 136 0.49 -31.41 -20.16
CA THR A 136 -0.91 -31.92 -20.19
C THR A 136 -1.62 -31.68 -21.53
N GLY A 137 -0.85 -31.59 -22.61
CA GLY A 137 -1.38 -31.47 -23.98
C GLY A 137 -1.50 -30.03 -24.50
N GLY A 138 -0.84 -29.07 -23.84
CA GLY A 138 -0.79 -27.66 -24.23
C GLY A 138 0.22 -27.37 -25.35
N PRO A 139 0.83 -26.17 -25.35
CA PRO A 139 1.65 -25.70 -26.47
C PRO A 139 2.93 -26.52 -26.67
N LYS A 140 3.43 -26.53 -27.90
CA LYS A 140 4.69 -27.19 -28.25
C LYS A 140 5.87 -26.49 -27.56
N ILE A 141 6.72 -27.26 -26.89
CA ILE A 141 7.88 -26.76 -26.12
C ILE A 141 8.73 -25.77 -26.93
N GLN A 142 8.97 -26.06 -28.22
CA GLN A 142 9.78 -25.21 -29.10
C GLN A 142 9.31 -23.75 -29.13
N LEU A 143 8.00 -23.50 -29.01
CA LEU A 143 7.42 -22.16 -29.11
C LEU A 143 7.51 -21.37 -27.80
N VAL A 144 7.51 -22.06 -26.66
CA VAL A 144 7.36 -21.44 -25.33
C VAL A 144 8.59 -21.58 -24.44
N ASN A 145 9.60 -22.36 -24.85
CA ASN A 145 10.82 -22.56 -24.07
C ASN A 145 11.61 -21.27 -23.86
N GLY A 146 11.62 -20.36 -24.84
CA GLY A 146 12.29 -19.06 -24.70
C GLY A 146 11.71 -18.23 -23.56
N GLU A 147 10.38 -18.13 -23.51
CA GLU A 147 9.66 -17.42 -22.45
C GLU A 147 9.88 -18.07 -21.07
N TYR A 148 9.88 -19.41 -21.02
CA TYR A 148 10.19 -20.16 -19.79
C TYR A 148 11.57 -19.81 -19.26
N VAL A 149 12.60 -19.85 -20.11
CA VAL A 149 14.00 -19.60 -19.72
C VAL A 149 14.16 -18.15 -19.26
N GLN A 150 13.55 -17.20 -19.97
CA GLN A 150 13.62 -15.79 -19.58
C GLN A 150 12.97 -15.55 -18.23
N ARG A 151 11.76 -16.09 -18.01
CA ARG A 151 11.05 -15.96 -16.73
C ARG A 151 11.80 -16.66 -15.60
N ASN A 152 12.47 -17.79 -15.87
CA ASN A 152 13.27 -18.49 -14.87
C ASN A 152 14.44 -17.64 -14.36
N LYS A 153 15.08 -16.84 -15.23
CA LYS A 153 16.13 -15.88 -14.82
C LYS A 153 15.60 -14.81 -13.87
N THR A 154 14.45 -14.21 -14.19
CA THR A 154 13.80 -13.23 -13.31
C THR A 154 13.45 -13.86 -11.95
N ILE A 155 12.95 -15.10 -11.94
CA ILE A 155 12.67 -15.82 -10.70
C ILE A 155 13.97 -16.05 -9.89
N GLU A 156 15.06 -16.44 -10.54
CA GLU A 156 16.37 -16.64 -9.90
C GLU A 156 16.93 -15.35 -9.29
N GLU A 157 16.84 -14.24 -10.00
CA GLU A 157 17.22 -12.90 -9.50
C GLU A 157 16.37 -12.51 -8.29
N GLY A 158 15.04 -12.66 -8.39
CA GLY A 158 14.12 -12.34 -7.30
C GLY A 158 14.35 -13.19 -6.05
N PHE A 159 14.73 -14.45 -6.22
CA PHE A 159 15.13 -15.34 -5.13
C PHE A 159 16.49 -15.00 -4.54
N ALA A 160 17.48 -14.63 -5.37
CA ALA A 160 18.80 -14.22 -4.90
C ALA A 160 18.71 -12.98 -3.99
N GLU A 161 17.90 -11.98 -4.37
CA GLU A 161 17.69 -10.78 -3.55
C GLU A 161 17.08 -11.07 -2.17
N ARG A 162 16.21 -12.10 -2.11
CA ARG A 162 15.48 -12.53 -0.92
C ARG A 162 16.18 -13.66 -0.15
N ASN A 163 17.33 -14.12 -0.63
CA ASN A 163 18.05 -15.29 -0.12
C ASN A 163 17.15 -16.54 -0.01
N ILE A 164 16.22 -16.71 -0.96
CA ILE A 164 15.34 -17.88 -1.05
C ILE A 164 16.06 -18.95 -1.86
N LYS A 165 16.07 -20.19 -1.37
CA LYS A 165 16.58 -21.33 -2.13
C LYS A 165 15.61 -21.69 -3.25
N ASN A 166 16.06 -21.57 -4.51
CA ASN A 166 15.28 -22.01 -5.66
C ASN A 166 15.12 -23.55 -5.65
N THR A 167 13.87 -24.03 -5.60
CA THR A 167 13.55 -25.45 -5.70
C THR A 167 13.33 -25.89 -7.15
N ILE A 168 13.14 -24.96 -8.09
CA ILE A 168 12.90 -25.25 -9.51
C ILE A 168 14.21 -25.74 -10.14
N VAL A 169 14.33 -27.06 -10.32
CA VAL A 169 15.55 -27.71 -10.81
C VAL A 169 15.68 -27.74 -12.34
N PHE A 170 14.64 -27.32 -13.08
CA PHE A 170 14.60 -27.40 -14.53
C PHE A 170 15.00 -26.08 -15.18
N ALA A 171 16.22 -26.03 -15.72
CA ALA A 171 16.72 -24.86 -16.43
C ALA A 171 15.95 -24.54 -17.72
N ASP A 172 15.26 -25.53 -18.31
CA ASP A 172 14.47 -25.40 -19.52
C ASP A 172 13.31 -26.43 -19.53
N LEU A 173 12.37 -26.27 -20.45
CA LEU A 173 11.23 -27.17 -20.59
C LEU A 173 11.60 -28.55 -21.15
N TRP A 174 12.76 -28.70 -21.80
CA TRP A 174 13.23 -30.00 -22.28
C TRP A 174 13.72 -30.90 -21.14
N ARG A 175 14.35 -30.32 -20.12
CA ARG A 175 14.69 -31.02 -18.87
C ARG A 175 13.42 -31.43 -18.11
N TRP A 176 12.43 -30.54 -18.06
CA TRP A 176 11.11 -30.89 -17.52
C TRP A 176 10.50 -32.04 -18.34
N HIS A 177 10.57 -32.00 -19.68
CA HIS A 177 10.09 -33.08 -20.56
C HIS A 177 10.77 -34.41 -20.24
N GLY A 178 12.09 -34.41 -20.10
CA GLY A 178 12.84 -35.59 -19.67
C GLY A 178 12.27 -36.21 -18.40
N LYS A 179 11.87 -35.37 -17.43
CA LYS A 179 11.32 -35.85 -16.15
C LYS A 179 9.94 -36.47 -16.25
N TRP A 180 8.99 -35.92 -17.02
CA TRP A 180 7.66 -36.54 -17.09
C TRP A 180 7.58 -37.66 -18.13
N SER A 181 8.53 -37.72 -19.07
CA SER A 181 8.61 -38.77 -20.10
C SER A 181 9.37 -40.02 -19.65
N ASP A 182 10.07 -40.00 -18.50
CA ASP A 182 10.81 -41.13 -17.94
C ASP A 182 9.91 -42.24 -17.34
N GLY A 183 8.59 -42.04 -17.32
CA GLY A 183 7.61 -42.98 -16.75
C GLY A 183 7.30 -42.76 -15.27
N SER A 184 7.99 -41.86 -14.57
CA SER A 184 7.75 -41.55 -13.15
C SER A 184 6.49 -40.71 -12.91
N LEU A 185 5.97 -40.03 -13.94
CA LEU A 185 4.76 -39.20 -13.87
C LEU A 185 3.75 -39.58 -14.98
N PRO A 186 3.15 -40.79 -14.90
CA PRO A 186 2.35 -41.35 -15.98
C PRO A 186 1.02 -40.60 -16.19
N ALA A 187 0.35 -40.15 -15.13
CA ALA A 187 -0.92 -39.44 -15.22
C ALA A 187 -0.73 -37.90 -15.16
N TYR A 188 -1.68 -37.17 -15.74
CA TYR A 188 -1.73 -35.70 -15.63
C TYR A 188 -1.86 -35.23 -14.19
N ARG A 189 -2.50 -36.04 -13.34
CA ARG A 189 -2.58 -35.78 -11.90
C ARG A 189 -1.19 -35.77 -11.26
N ASP A 190 -0.36 -36.77 -11.55
CA ASP A 190 0.98 -36.93 -10.97
C ASP A 190 1.87 -35.73 -11.33
N ARG A 191 1.78 -35.24 -12.57
CA ARG A 191 2.51 -34.06 -13.05
C ARG A 191 2.12 -32.80 -12.29
N ARG A 192 0.83 -32.59 -12.06
CA ARG A 192 0.31 -31.44 -11.30
C ARG A 192 0.73 -31.50 -9.84
N GLU A 193 0.67 -32.68 -9.22
CA GLU A 193 1.05 -32.89 -7.83
C GLU A 193 2.56 -32.67 -7.63
N PHE A 194 3.39 -33.19 -8.53
CA PHE A 194 4.84 -32.94 -8.52
C PHE A 194 5.18 -31.45 -8.62
N LEU A 195 4.53 -30.73 -9.53
CA LEU A 195 4.74 -29.28 -9.68
C LEU A 195 4.20 -28.49 -8.48
N ALA A 196 3.08 -28.91 -7.88
CA ALA A 196 2.59 -28.31 -6.64
C ALA A 196 3.62 -28.44 -5.51
N GLN A 197 4.20 -29.64 -5.32
CA GLN A 197 5.25 -29.86 -4.31
C GLN A 197 6.51 -29.00 -4.56
N LEU A 198 6.81 -28.69 -5.82
CA LEU A 198 7.96 -27.85 -6.19
C LEU A 198 7.70 -26.36 -5.94
N PHE A 199 6.52 -25.87 -6.32
CA PHE A 199 6.19 -24.45 -6.37
C PHE A 199 5.49 -23.93 -5.11
N ASP A 200 4.62 -24.70 -4.48
CA ASP A 200 3.78 -24.20 -3.39
C ASP A 200 4.59 -23.73 -2.18
N PRO A 201 5.68 -24.42 -1.75
CA PRO A 201 6.50 -23.95 -0.62
C PRO A 201 7.19 -22.60 -0.91
N ILE A 202 7.68 -22.40 -2.14
CA ILE A 202 8.37 -21.16 -2.52
C ILE A 202 7.38 -20.01 -2.74
N ILE A 203 6.19 -20.29 -3.31
CA ILE A 203 5.10 -19.32 -3.43
C ILE A 203 4.66 -18.84 -2.04
N GLU A 204 4.45 -19.78 -1.11
CA GLU A 204 4.06 -19.46 0.26
C GLU A 204 5.16 -18.69 1.01
N CYS A 205 6.43 -19.01 0.75
CA CYS A 205 7.56 -18.26 1.29
C CYS A 205 7.54 -16.81 0.82
N VAL A 206 7.33 -16.56 -0.48
CA VAL A 206 7.26 -15.19 -1.02
C VAL A 206 6.02 -14.44 -0.51
N ARG A 207 4.86 -15.09 -0.36
CA ARG A 207 3.65 -14.47 0.22
C ARG A 207 3.83 -14.00 1.66
N LYS A 208 4.65 -14.69 2.43
CA LYS A 208 4.96 -14.34 3.83
C LYS A 208 5.95 -13.19 3.96
N ILE A 209 6.64 -12.81 2.90
CA ILE A 209 7.48 -11.62 2.90
C ILE A 209 6.54 -10.42 2.91
N PRO A 210 6.63 -9.53 3.92
CA PRO A 210 5.82 -8.32 3.96
C PRO A 210 5.96 -7.56 2.63
N SER A 211 4.87 -7.55 1.87
CA SER A 211 4.68 -6.64 0.75
C SER A 211 4.22 -5.34 1.35
N GLU A 212 5.10 -4.34 1.46
CA GLU A 212 4.62 -2.98 1.67
C GLU A 212 4.47 -2.32 0.30
N SER A 213 3.26 -2.39 -0.24
CA SER A 213 2.73 -1.32 -1.06
C SER A 213 2.83 -0.03 -0.24
N THR A 214 3.40 1.01 -0.85
CA THR A 214 3.32 2.36 -0.28
C THR A 214 1.85 2.64 0.02
N PRO A 215 1.47 3.18 1.20
CA PRO A 215 0.07 3.43 1.51
C PRO A 215 -0.51 4.33 0.43
N VAL A 216 -1.28 3.73 -0.48
CA VAL A 216 -2.03 4.46 -1.49
C VAL A 216 -3.23 5.03 -0.76
N ILE A 217 -3.48 6.33 -0.93
CA ILE A 217 -4.58 7.04 -0.23
C ILE A 217 -5.92 6.32 -0.42
N PHE A 218 -6.09 5.58 -1.53
CA PHE A 218 -7.21 4.68 -1.78
C PHE A 218 -6.72 3.37 -2.39
N GLU A 219 -6.93 2.23 -1.71
CA GLU A 219 -6.62 0.89 -2.23
C GLU A 219 -7.85 0.17 -2.77
N GLU A 220 -9.04 0.52 -2.29
CA GLU A 220 -10.26 -0.21 -2.64
C GLU A 220 -10.65 0.07 -4.10
N PRO A 221 -11.25 -0.91 -4.80
CA PRO A 221 -11.91 -0.67 -6.07
C PRO A 221 -12.96 0.44 -5.94
N THR A 222 -13.12 1.24 -6.98
CA THR A 222 -14.17 2.26 -7.07
C THR A 222 -15.58 1.67 -7.08
N GLY A 223 -15.71 0.37 -7.36
CA GLY A 223 -16.99 -0.30 -7.57
C GLY A 223 -17.56 -0.08 -8.97
N TRP A 224 -16.92 0.75 -9.80
CA TRP A 224 -17.17 0.81 -11.24
C TRP A 224 -16.31 -0.25 -11.93
N ASN A 225 -16.86 -1.46 -12.07
CA ASN A 225 -16.15 -2.64 -12.59
C ASN A 225 -15.31 -2.38 -13.87
N ARG A 226 -15.81 -1.55 -14.79
CA ARG A 226 -15.08 -1.20 -16.03
C ARG A 226 -13.88 -0.29 -15.76
N VAL A 227 -14.02 0.69 -14.87
CA VAL A 227 -12.94 1.59 -14.45
C VAL A 227 -11.88 0.79 -13.69
N ASP A 228 -12.30 -0.02 -12.70
CA ASP A 228 -11.39 -0.81 -11.88
C ASP A 228 -10.57 -1.82 -12.68
N ARG A 229 -11.21 -2.50 -13.64
CA ARG A 229 -10.53 -3.42 -14.56
C ARG A 229 -9.51 -2.68 -15.43
N SER A 230 -9.87 -1.52 -15.98
CA SER A 230 -8.99 -0.76 -16.86
C SER A 230 -7.82 -0.14 -16.10
N MET A 231 -8.02 0.31 -14.87
CA MET A 231 -6.96 0.78 -13.97
C MET A 231 -5.96 -0.33 -13.61
N ARG A 232 -6.42 -1.57 -13.37
CA ARG A 232 -5.53 -2.73 -13.18
C ARG A 232 -4.71 -3.02 -14.44
N GLU A 233 -5.35 -2.97 -15.62
CA GLU A 233 -4.68 -3.19 -16.89
C GLU A 233 -3.62 -2.12 -17.18
N ILE A 234 -3.92 -0.84 -16.91
CA ILE A 234 -2.96 0.27 -17.05
C ILE A 234 -1.71 0.02 -16.20
N ARG A 235 -1.88 -0.36 -14.92
CA ARG A 235 -0.76 -0.67 -14.02
C ARG A 235 0.07 -1.83 -14.54
N ALA A 236 -0.58 -2.93 -14.91
CA ALA A 236 0.09 -4.12 -15.42
C ALA A 236 0.89 -3.84 -16.71
N ARG A 237 0.30 -3.08 -17.66
CA ARG A 237 0.99 -2.74 -18.91
C ARG A 237 2.12 -1.74 -18.72
N LEU A 238 1.94 -0.75 -17.84
CA LEU A 238 2.99 0.22 -17.54
C LEU A 238 4.23 -0.43 -16.93
N ALA A 239 4.05 -1.45 -16.08
CA ALA A 239 5.16 -2.19 -15.48
C ALA A 239 5.99 -3.00 -16.50
N LEU A 240 5.36 -3.42 -17.61
CA LEU A 240 5.97 -4.31 -18.62
C LEU A 240 6.35 -3.60 -19.93
N ALA A 241 6.07 -2.31 -20.06
CA ALA A 241 6.27 -1.58 -21.30
C ALA A 241 7.74 -1.14 -21.48
N GLU A 242 8.33 -1.51 -22.61
CA GLU A 242 9.72 -1.20 -22.98
C GLU A 242 9.81 -0.46 -24.33
N THR A 243 8.73 -0.44 -25.12
CA THR A 243 8.70 0.08 -26.49
C THR A 243 7.69 1.21 -26.67
N GLU A 244 7.91 2.05 -27.69
CA GLU A 244 7.03 3.18 -28.00
C GLU A 244 5.58 2.75 -28.25
N GLU A 245 5.36 1.65 -28.99
CA GLU A 245 4.03 1.12 -29.25
C GLU A 245 3.31 0.68 -27.97
N GLN A 246 4.05 0.11 -27.01
CA GLN A 246 3.50 -0.26 -25.71
C GLN A 246 3.13 0.97 -24.89
N PHE A 247 3.95 2.01 -24.90
CA PHE A 247 3.66 3.30 -24.25
C PHE A 247 2.43 3.98 -24.85
N GLN A 248 2.29 3.98 -26.18
CA GLN A 248 1.09 4.49 -26.86
C GLN A 248 -0.16 3.68 -26.46
N GLY A 249 -0.04 2.35 -26.34
CA GLY A 249 -1.12 1.48 -25.87
C GLY A 249 -1.62 1.81 -24.47
N ILE A 250 -0.76 2.28 -23.57
CA ILE A 250 -1.14 2.74 -22.22
C ILE A 250 -1.95 4.03 -22.30
N GLY A 251 -1.55 4.99 -23.16
CA GLY A 251 -2.31 6.23 -23.38
C GLY A 251 -3.73 5.95 -23.90
N LEU A 252 -3.87 4.97 -24.80
CA LEU A 252 -5.18 4.51 -25.28
C LEU A 252 -6.05 3.96 -24.15
N LEU A 253 -5.50 3.09 -23.30
CA LEU A 253 -6.22 2.55 -22.14
C LEU A 253 -6.64 3.63 -21.15
N CYS A 254 -5.79 4.63 -20.92
CA CYS A 254 -6.11 5.79 -20.09
C CYS A 254 -7.35 6.52 -20.65
N ARG A 255 -7.40 6.74 -21.97
CA ARG A 255 -8.57 7.36 -22.64
C ARG A 255 -9.85 6.55 -22.45
N GLU A 256 -9.78 5.23 -22.64
CA GLU A 256 -10.92 4.34 -22.45
C GLU A 256 -11.39 4.31 -20.99
N THR A 257 -10.46 4.45 -20.06
CA THR A 257 -10.75 4.54 -18.62
C THR A 257 -11.48 5.85 -18.30
N LEU A 258 -11.00 6.99 -18.81
CA LEU A 258 -11.69 8.29 -18.65
C LEU A 258 -13.09 8.26 -19.25
N MET A 259 -13.27 7.63 -20.42
CA MET A 259 -14.59 7.46 -21.03
C MET A 259 -15.51 6.56 -20.19
N SER A 260 -14.98 5.46 -19.64
CA SER A 260 -15.73 4.57 -18.76
C SER A 260 -16.14 5.28 -17.46
N LEU A 261 -15.26 6.09 -16.90
CA LEU A 261 -15.55 6.92 -15.73
C LEU A 261 -16.64 7.94 -16.05
N ALA A 262 -16.52 8.66 -17.17
CA ALA A 262 -17.49 9.64 -17.62
C ALA A 262 -18.89 9.04 -17.74
N GLN A 263 -19.00 7.87 -18.38
CA GLN A 263 -20.25 7.13 -18.51
C GLN A 263 -20.83 6.64 -17.17
N ALA A 264 -19.97 6.39 -16.18
CA ALA A 264 -20.40 5.92 -14.87
C ALA A 264 -20.93 7.05 -13.98
N VAL A 265 -20.36 8.26 -14.09
CA VAL A 265 -20.71 9.39 -13.22
C VAL A 265 -21.73 10.34 -13.84
N PHE A 266 -21.84 10.39 -15.18
CA PHE A 266 -22.70 11.35 -15.84
C PHE A 266 -24.17 10.92 -15.86
N VAL A 267 -25.06 11.77 -15.34
CA VAL A 267 -26.51 11.62 -15.39
C VAL A 267 -27.10 12.79 -16.17
N LYS A 268 -27.73 12.55 -17.31
CA LYS A 268 -28.19 13.59 -18.26
C LYS A 268 -29.19 14.55 -17.62
N GLU A 269 -30.02 14.04 -16.72
CA GLU A 269 -31.06 14.80 -16.02
C GLU A 269 -30.48 15.71 -14.92
N LYS A 270 -29.31 15.37 -14.39
CA LYS A 270 -28.65 16.09 -13.29
C LYS A 270 -27.57 17.05 -13.80
N HIS A 271 -26.78 16.62 -14.78
CA HIS A 271 -25.58 17.34 -15.22
C HIS A 271 -25.86 18.14 -16.50
N THR A 272 -26.06 19.44 -16.32
CA THR A 272 -26.27 20.37 -17.44
C THR A 272 -24.97 20.62 -18.18
N ILE A 273 -25.00 20.51 -19.51
CA ILE A 273 -23.84 20.80 -20.36
C ILE A 273 -23.62 22.32 -20.43
N LEU A 274 -22.40 22.75 -20.14
CA LEU A 274 -22.05 24.16 -19.99
C LEU A 274 -22.12 24.95 -21.31
N ASP A 275 -21.82 24.29 -22.44
CA ASP A 275 -21.65 24.95 -23.75
C ASP A 275 -22.88 24.80 -24.68
N GLY A 276 -24.01 24.26 -24.19
CA GLY A 276 -25.25 24.10 -24.95
C GLY A 276 -25.21 23.11 -26.13
N THR A 277 -24.11 22.38 -26.32
CA THR A 277 -23.95 21.37 -27.38
C THR A 277 -24.45 20.00 -26.89
N ASP A 278 -25.12 19.22 -27.75
CA ASP A 278 -25.49 17.85 -27.45
C ASP A 278 -24.24 16.98 -27.21
N VAL A 279 -24.16 16.38 -26.02
CA VAL A 279 -23.03 15.54 -25.61
C VAL A 279 -23.22 14.11 -26.06
N SER A 280 -22.26 13.60 -26.83
CA SER A 280 -22.17 12.19 -27.21
C SER A 280 -21.75 11.33 -26.03
N ASN A 281 -22.18 10.06 -26.00
CA ASN A 281 -21.74 9.05 -25.02
C ASN A 281 -20.22 8.75 -25.05
N THR A 282 -19.49 9.29 -26.02
CA THR A 282 -18.04 9.16 -26.14
C THR A 282 -17.27 10.42 -25.75
N ASP A 283 -17.97 11.50 -25.38
CA ASP A 283 -17.35 12.79 -25.05
C ASP A 283 -17.03 12.89 -23.57
N ALA A 284 -16.01 12.13 -23.17
CA ALA A 284 -15.61 11.97 -21.78
C ALA A 284 -15.32 13.31 -21.08
N LYS A 285 -14.60 14.22 -21.75
CA LYS A 285 -14.23 15.52 -21.18
C LYS A 285 -15.46 16.33 -20.81
N ARG A 286 -16.40 16.52 -21.74
CA ARG A 286 -17.61 17.33 -21.48
C ARG A 286 -18.49 16.73 -20.38
N MET A 287 -18.63 15.41 -20.37
CA MET A 287 -19.38 14.69 -19.34
C MET A 287 -18.78 14.89 -17.95
N LEU A 288 -17.46 14.75 -17.82
CA LEU A 288 -16.73 14.94 -16.56
C LEU A 288 -16.76 16.40 -16.08
N GLU A 289 -16.63 17.37 -16.98
CA GLU A 289 -16.73 18.80 -16.64
C GLU A 289 -18.14 19.21 -16.18
N ALA A 290 -19.19 18.63 -16.78
CA ALA A 290 -20.57 18.84 -16.36
C ALA A 290 -20.85 18.26 -14.96
N PHE A 291 -20.33 17.05 -14.68
CA PHE A 291 -20.37 16.46 -13.34
C PHE A 291 -19.68 17.38 -12.31
N ILE A 292 -18.45 17.82 -12.60
CA ILE A 292 -17.69 18.73 -11.73
C ILE A 292 -18.48 20.02 -11.46
N ALA A 293 -19.12 20.61 -12.48
CA ALA A 293 -19.88 21.84 -12.31
C ALA A 293 -21.11 21.66 -11.40
N CYS A 294 -21.73 20.48 -11.43
CA CYS A 294 -22.86 20.14 -10.57
C CYS A 294 -22.43 19.88 -9.13
N GLU A 295 -21.53 18.92 -8.90
CA GLU A 295 -21.14 18.50 -7.54
C GLU A 295 -20.35 19.58 -6.79
N LEU A 296 -19.50 20.32 -7.49
CA LEU A 296 -18.71 21.41 -6.92
C LEU A 296 -19.32 22.77 -7.23
N SER A 297 -20.64 22.89 -7.10
CA SER A 297 -21.35 24.17 -7.28
C SER A 297 -21.09 25.15 -6.12
N GLY A 298 -21.39 26.43 -6.33
CA GLY A 298 -21.18 27.48 -5.33
C GLY A 298 -19.77 28.09 -5.29
N ALA A 299 -19.66 29.22 -4.60
CA ALA A 299 -18.42 30.00 -4.50
C ALA A 299 -17.36 29.33 -3.60
N SER A 300 -17.79 28.66 -2.53
CA SER A 300 -16.89 27.93 -1.61
C SER A 300 -16.09 26.82 -2.29
N ASN A 301 -16.60 26.27 -3.39
CA ASN A 301 -15.98 25.17 -4.13
C ASN A 301 -15.13 25.63 -5.32
N GLU A 302 -14.90 26.94 -5.51
CA GLU A 302 -14.22 27.46 -6.70
C GLU A 302 -12.83 26.87 -6.93
N VAL A 303 -12.02 26.77 -5.88
CA VAL A 303 -10.64 26.26 -5.96
C VAL A 303 -10.65 24.76 -6.29
N ALA A 304 -11.48 23.97 -5.61
CA ALA A 304 -11.63 22.55 -5.86
C ALA A 304 -12.12 22.29 -7.29
N ARG A 305 -13.09 23.08 -7.76
CA ARG A 305 -13.63 23.00 -9.12
C ARG A 305 -12.58 23.32 -10.18
N LYS A 306 -11.74 24.34 -9.97
CA LYS A 306 -10.62 24.68 -10.86
C LYS A 306 -9.59 23.54 -10.94
N MET A 307 -9.23 22.96 -9.79
CA MET A 307 -8.30 21.83 -9.74
C MET A 307 -8.86 20.61 -10.47
N ALA A 308 -10.11 20.22 -10.20
CA ALA A 308 -10.74 19.07 -10.86
C ALA A 308 -10.80 19.22 -12.39
N LYS A 309 -11.15 20.41 -12.89
CA LYS A 309 -11.16 20.72 -14.33
C LYS A 309 -9.76 20.62 -14.94
N ALA A 310 -8.76 21.22 -14.29
CA ALA A 310 -7.37 21.16 -14.76
C ALA A 310 -6.84 19.72 -14.82
N SER A 311 -7.21 18.86 -13.87
CA SER A 311 -6.85 17.44 -13.89
C SER A 311 -7.49 16.70 -15.06
N VAL A 312 -8.78 16.92 -15.34
CA VAL A 312 -9.47 16.33 -16.50
C VAL A 312 -8.84 16.81 -17.82
N ASP A 313 -8.52 18.10 -17.92
CA ASP A 313 -7.86 18.68 -19.09
C ASP A 313 -6.48 18.08 -19.36
N LEU A 314 -5.68 17.94 -18.30
CA LEU A 314 -4.36 17.34 -18.38
C LEU A 314 -4.46 15.86 -18.79
N ALA A 315 -5.37 15.10 -18.15
CA ALA A 315 -5.58 13.69 -18.47
C ALA A 315 -5.97 13.52 -19.94
N ASN A 316 -6.98 14.26 -20.39
CA ASN A 316 -7.44 14.23 -21.77
C ASN A 316 -6.31 14.58 -22.74
N THR A 317 -5.54 15.62 -22.47
CA THR A 317 -4.40 16.04 -23.31
C THR A 317 -3.32 14.96 -23.42
N LEU A 318 -2.94 14.34 -22.30
CA LEU A 318 -1.89 13.32 -22.28
C LEU A 318 -2.30 12.07 -23.06
N THR A 319 -3.56 11.64 -22.95
CA THR A 319 -4.06 10.45 -23.67
C THR A 319 -4.09 10.61 -25.20
N HIS A 320 -4.06 11.86 -25.70
CA HIS A 320 -4.10 12.17 -27.12
C HIS A 320 -2.71 12.44 -27.74
N ARG A 321 -1.63 12.46 -26.95
CA ARG A 321 -0.27 12.64 -27.48
C ARG A 321 0.25 11.36 -28.14
N ARG A 322 0.74 11.49 -29.38
CA ARG A 322 1.22 10.36 -30.20
C ARG A 322 2.70 10.00 -29.98
N THR A 323 3.49 10.90 -29.40
CA THR A 323 4.87 10.62 -28.97
C THR A 323 4.82 10.15 -27.52
N ALA A 324 4.89 8.84 -27.28
CA ALA A 324 4.78 8.28 -25.94
C ALA A 324 6.09 7.61 -25.55
N ASP A 325 6.93 8.31 -24.78
CA ASP A 325 8.00 7.69 -24.02
C ASP A 325 7.43 7.19 -22.67
N PHE A 326 8.24 6.45 -21.91
CA PHE A 326 7.84 5.93 -20.60
C PHE A 326 7.33 7.06 -19.68
N ARG A 327 7.97 8.23 -19.71
CA ARG A 327 7.61 9.36 -18.83
C ARG A 327 6.20 9.87 -19.14
N LEU A 328 5.85 10.02 -20.41
CA LEU A 328 4.52 10.44 -20.82
C LEU A 328 3.46 9.37 -20.53
N ALA A 329 3.78 8.08 -20.74
CA ALA A 329 2.87 6.99 -20.41
C ALA A 329 2.61 6.90 -18.89
N ALA A 330 3.66 6.97 -18.08
CA ALA A 330 3.56 6.97 -16.62
C ALA A 330 2.77 8.20 -16.12
N PHE A 331 3.03 9.37 -16.70
CA PHE A 331 2.31 10.58 -16.33
C PHE A 331 0.83 10.50 -16.72
N SER A 332 0.51 9.98 -17.91
CA SER A 332 -0.88 9.74 -18.33
C SER A 332 -1.60 8.79 -17.38
N ALA A 333 -0.94 7.71 -16.96
CA ALA A 333 -1.51 6.74 -16.02
C ALA A 333 -1.79 7.37 -14.64
N GLU A 334 -0.84 8.13 -14.10
CA GLU A 334 -1.00 8.77 -12.79
C GLU A 334 -2.08 9.85 -12.79
N VAL A 335 -2.12 10.70 -13.81
CA VAL A 335 -3.18 11.73 -13.91
C VAL A 335 -4.55 11.07 -14.09
N THR A 336 -4.64 9.97 -14.85
CA THR A 336 -5.88 9.20 -14.97
C THR A 336 -6.31 8.61 -13.62
N ASN A 337 -5.37 8.04 -12.85
CA ASN A 337 -5.62 7.54 -11.50
C ASN A 337 -6.14 8.65 -10.57
N SER A 338 -5.49 9.82 -10.60
CA SER A 338 -5.90 10.99 -9.83
C SER A 338 -7.33 11.43 -10.16
N VAL A 339 -7.68 11.52 -11.44
CA VAL A 339 -9.05 11.84 -11.88
C VAL A 339 -10.04 10.80 -11.37
N VAL A 340 -9.76 9.50 -11.50
CA VAL A 340 -10.63 8.43 -10.98
C VAL A 340 -10.87 8.58 -9.47
N ASN A 341 -9.82 8.87 -8.70
CA ASN A 341 -9.92 9.02 -7.26
C ASN A 341 -10.71 10.28 -6.86
N VAL A 342 -10.47 11.43 -7.50
CA VAL A 342 -11.23 12.66 -7.27
C VAL A 342 -12.72 12.40 -7.49
N PHE A 343 -13.10 11.76 -8.59
CA PHE A 343 -14.51 11.49 -8.90
C PHE A 343 -15.13 10.44 -7.96
N SER A 344 -14.35 9.45 -7.52
CA SER A 344 -14.81 8.47 -6.53
C SER A 344 -15.12 9.14 -5.17
N ILE A 345 -14.32 10.13 -4.77
CA ILE A 345 -14.58 10.93 -3.57
C ILE A 345 -15.85 11.77 -3.75
N LEU A 346 -15.98 12.48 -4.86
CA LEU A 346 -17.12 13.36 -5.11
C LEU A 346 -18.46 12.60 -5.18
N GLU A 347 -18.43 11.32 -5.58
CA GLU A 347 -19.64 10.48 -5.58
C GLU A 347 -19.91 9.81 -4.22
N GLY A 348 -19.05 10.00 -3.22
CA GLY A 348 -19.21 9.40 -1.88
C GLY A 348 -18.80 7.93 -1.80
N ARG A 349 -18.14 7.37 -2.82
CA ARG A 349 -17.68 5.97 -2.84
C ARG A 349 -16.47 5.71 -1.94
N ARG A 350 -15.88 6.77 -1.43
CA ARG A 350 -14.77 6.76 -0.46
C ARG A 350 -15.21 7.16 0.94
N ASP A 351 -16.51 7.39 1.15
CA ASP A 351 -17.03 7.72 2.46
C ASP A 351 -16.94 6.50 3.39
N PRO A 352 -16.63 6.68 4.69
CA PRO A 352 -16.66 5.59 5.65
C PRO A 352 -18.08 4.99 5.71
N SER A 353 -18.18 3.68 5.52
CA SER A 353 -19.42 2.91 5.65
C SER A 353 -19.98 2.91 7.06
#